data_AF-A0A350U4V6-F1
#
_entry.id   AF-A0A350U4V6-F1
#
_cell.length_a   1.000
_cell.length_b   1.000
_cell.length_c   1.000
_cell.angle_alpha   90.00
_cell.angle_beta   90.00
_cell.angle_gamma   90.00
#
_symmetry.space_group_name_H-M   'P 1'
#
loop_
_entity.id
_entity.type
_entity.pdbx_description
1 polymer ?
#
loop_
_entity_poly.entity_id
_entity_poly.type
_entity_poly.pdbx_seq_one_letter_code
_entity_poly.pdbx_strand_id
1 'polypeptide(L)'
;MIQRKRAASPQKRRLIDSIRRLGRGSAKADAGWTFMETLIVLGIILILTATVAFMAIRYLGKAKVVAVRSQIDALELALQAYYLDCGYFPTQEQGLAALWEKPTLSPVPDAWGGPYMAKQLPRDPWGRDFVYRLPGPNSQMYGIASYGADGIEGGEGEALDITSW
;
A
#
# COMPACT_ATOMS: atom_id res chain seq x y z
N MET A 1 88.74 9.91 17.40
CA MET A 1 87.41 9.34 17.09
C MET A 1 86.87 10.04 15.84
N ILE A 2 87.16 9.54 14.64
CA ILE A 2 86.71 10.17 13.37
C ILE A 2 86.24 9.07 12.42
N GLN A 3 84.92 8.99 12.22
CA GLN A 3 84.22 8.04 11.35
C GLN A 3 84.35 8.49 9.88
N ARG A 4 85.05 7.71 9.05
CA ARG A 4 85.06 7.90 7.59
C ARG A 4 83.76 7.31 6.99
N LYS A 5 82.84 8.18 6.55
CA LYS A 5 81.71 7.79 5.69
C LYS A 5 82.24 7.24 4.37
N ARG A 6 82.09 5.93 4.13
CA ARG A 6 82.33 5.30 2.83
C ARG A 6 81.29 5.78 1.82
N ALA A 7 81.73 6.45 0.76
CA ALA A 7 80.89 6.78 -0.39
C ALA A 7 80.50 5.49 -1.14
N ALA A 8 79.21 5.34 -1.46
CA ALA A 8 78.68 4.18 -2.18
C ALA A 8 79.22 4.12 -3.61
N SER A 9 79.68 2.93 -4.02
CA SER A 9 80.30 2.63 -5.31
C SER A 9 79.37 2.89 -6.51
N PRO A 10 79.90 3.30 -7.67
CA PRO A 10 79.11 3.65 -8.86
C PRO A 10 78.28 2.48 -9.42
N GLN A 11 78.69 1.24 -9.15
CA GLN A 11 77.97 0.04 -9.53
C GLN A 11 76.68 -0.17 -8.70
N LYS A 12 76.68 0.23 -7.42
CA LYS A 12 75.47 0.21 -6.58
C LYS A 12 74.43 1.22 -7.06
N ARG A 13 74.87 2.35 -7.61
CA ARG A 13 73.96 3.40 -8.16
C ARG A 13 73.22 2.90 -9.40
N ARG A 14 73.92 2.22 -10.32
CA ARG A 14 73.32 1.65 -11.53
C ARG A 14 72.26 0.57 -11.25
N LEU A 15 72.45 -0.20 -10.19
CA LEU A 15 71.50 -1.23 -9.76
C LEU A 15 70.23 -0.62 -9.14
N ILE A 16 70.37 0.48 -8.41
CA ILE A 16 69.22 1.19 -7.81
C ILE A 16 68.40 1.88 -8.92
N ASP A 17 69.05 2.38 -9.96
CA ASP A 17 68.37 2.99 -11.12
C ASP A 17 67.63 1.97 -12.00
N SER A 18 68.14 0.73 -12.12
CA SER A 18 67.45 -0.33 -12.88
C SER A 18 66.24 -0.90 -12.13
N ILE A 19 66.29 -0.99 -10.80
CA ILE A 19 65.12 -1.36 -9.98
C ILE A 19 64.01 -0.30 -10.08
N ARG A 20 64.37 0.99 -10.20
CA ARG A 20 63.40 2.10 -10.34
C ARG A 20 62.65 2.11 -11.68
N ARG A 21 63.19 1.46 -12.73
CA ARG A 21 62.57 1.39 -14.07
C ARG A 21 61.56 0.26 -14.22
N LEU A 22 61.62 -0.77 -13.37
CA LEU A 22 60.69 -1.91 -13.40
C LEU A 22 59.37 -1.63 -12.68
N GLY A 23 59.27 -0.53 -11.93
CA GLY A 23 58.06 -0.11 -11.21
C GLY A 23 57.22 0.96 -11.92
N ARG A 24 57.46 1.25 -13.20
CA ARG A 24 56.56 2.13 -13.99
C ARG A 24 55.36 1.30 -14.43
N GLY A 25 54.37 1.26 -13.55
CA GLY A 25 53.08 0.65 -13.83
C GLY A 25 52.48 1.19 -15.12
N SER A 26 51.97 0.28 -15.95
CA SER A 26 50.77 0.60 -16.72
C SER A 26 49.66 0.67 -15.68
N ALA A 27 49.46 1.85 -15.09
CA ALA A 27 48.15 2.17 -14.56
C ALA A 27 47.22 2.01 -15.76
N LYS A 28 46.45 0.92 -15.80
CA LYS A 28 45.30 0.86 -16.69
C LYS A 28 44.58 2.17 -16.42
N ALA A 29 44.44 3.01 -17.45
CA ALA A 29 43.59 4.16 -17.34
C ALA A 29 42.23 3.58 -16.97
N ASP A 30 41.82 3.73 -15.71
CA ASP A 30 40.44 3.51 -15.33
C ASP A 30 39.67 4.45 -16.25
N ALA A 31 39.02 3.85 -17.25
CA ALA A 31 38.17 4.58 -18.16
C ALA A 31 37.05 5.14 -17.30
N GLY A 32 37.24 6.38 -16.84
CA GLY A 32 36.30 7.07 -15.97
C GLY A 32 34.91 7.05 -16.60
N TRP A 33 33.92 6.83 -15.75
CA TRP A 33 32.51 6.72 -16.14
C TRP A 33 32.13 7.84 -17.10
N THR A 34 31.65 7.48 -18.30
CA THR A 34 31.33 8.49 -19.32
C THR A 34 30.04 9.20 -18.93
N PHE A 35 29.98 10.53 -19.13
CA PHE A 35 28.77 11.30 -18.86
C PHE A 35 27.54 10.75 -19.62
N MET A 36 27.76 10.22 -20.83
CA MET A 36 26.71 9.58 -21.63
C MET A 36 26.13 8.34 -20.97
N GLU A 37 26.96 7.51 -20.32
CA GLU A 37 26.50 6.31 -19.63
C GLU A 37 25.59 6.65 -18.45
N THR A 38 25.94 7.69 -17.70
CA THR A 38 25.12 8.16 -16.57
C THR A 38 23.78 8.72 -17.03
N LEU A 39 23.78 9.45 -18.17
CA LEU A 39 22.56 9.97 -18.79
C LEU A 39 21.64 8.85 -19.27
N ILE A 40 22.20 7.81 -19.90
CA ILE A 40 21.42 6.65 -20.37
C ILE A 40 20.79 5.92 -19.18
N VAL A 41 21.56 5.67 -18.11
CA VAL A 41 21.06 5.01 -16.90
C VAL A 41 19.95 5.82 -16.26
N LEU A 42 20.12 7.14 -16.11
CA LEU A 42 19.07 8.00 -15.56
C LEU A 42 17.83 8.02 -16.46
N GLY A 43 18.01 8.04 -17.79
CA GLY A 43 16.91 7.95 -18.75
C GLY A 43 16.08 6.67 -18.58
N ILE A 44 16.73 5.52 -18.47
CA ILE A 44 16.06 4.23 -18.25
C ILE A 44 15.35 4.22 -16.88
N ILE A 45 16.00 4.73 -15.82
CA ILE A 45 15.39 4.81 -14.49
C ILE A 45 14.12 5.66 -14.50
N LEU A 46 14.13 6.81 -15.18
CA LEU A 46 12.94 7.68 -15.28
C LEU A 46 11.78 6.98 -16.00
N ILE A 47 12.06 6.29 -17.12
CA ILE A 47 11.04 5.56 -17.88
C ILE A 47 10.45 4.41 -17.05
N LEU A 48 11.30 3.63 -16.39
CA LEU A 48 10.85 2.50 -15.56
C LEU A 48 10.06 2.99 -14.34
N THR A 49 10.56 4.02 -13.66
CA THR A 49 9.92 4.59 -12.47
C THR A 49 8.52 5.12 -12.81
N ALA A 50 8.36 5.83 -13.92
CA ALA A 50 7.07 6.36 -14.37
C ALA A 50 6.05 5.24 -14.65
N THR A 51 6.49 4.15 -15.28
CA THR A 51 5.61 3.03 -15.65
C THR A 51 5.12 2.26 -14.41
N VAL A 52 6.02 1.96 -13.48
CA VAL A 52 5.67 1.25 -12.24
C VAL A 52 4.70 2.08 -11.39
N ALA A 53 4.93 3.40 -11.29
CA ALA A 53 4.07 4.29 -10.52
C ALA A 53 2.61 4.27 -11.01
N PHE A 54 2.38 4.37 -12.33
CA PHE A 54 1.02 4.34 -12.88
C PHE A 54 0.32 2.98 -12.65
N MET A 55 1.06 1.89 -12.79
CA MET A 55 0.50 0.55 -12.59
C MET A 55 0.16 0.27 -11.12
N ALA A 56 0.97 0.77 -10.19
CA ALA A 56 0.72 0.64 -8.75
C ALA A 56 -0.60 1.31 -8.34
N ILE A 57 -0.88 2.52 -8.84
CA ILE A 57 -2.15 3.24 -8.53
C ILE A 57 -3.35 2.43 -9.02
N ARG A 58 -3.32 1.93 -10.26
CA ARG A 58 -4.42 1.12 -10.81
C ARG A 58 -4.65 -0.19 -10.06
N TYR A 59 -3.57 -0.84 -9.62
CA TYR A 59 -3.67 -2.06 -8.83
C TYR A 59 -4.28 -1.76 -7.45
N LEU A 60 -3.86 -0.66 -6.82
CA LEU A 60 -4.39 -0.23 -5.53
C LEU A 60 -5.89 0.08 -5.63
N GLY A 61 -6.35 0.78 -6.67
CA GLY A 61 -7.77 1.02 -6.91
C GLY A 61 -8.59 -0.27 -7.00
N LYS A 62 -8.12 -1.26 -7.77
CA LYS A 62 -8.78 -2.58 -7.84
C LYS A 62 -8.81 -3.30 -6.49
N ALA A 63 -7.71 -3.27 -5.74
CA ALA A 63 -7.63 -3.89 -4.42
C ALA A 63 -8.62 -3.26 -3.44
N LYS A 64 -8.82 -1.93 -3.49
CA LYS A 64 -9.84 -1.24 -2.70
C LYS A 64 -11.24 -1.75 -3.02
N VAL A 65 -11.61 -1.86 -4.29
CA VAL A 65 -12.94 -2.37 -4.69
C VAL A 65 -13.18 -3.79 -4.14
N VAL A 66 -12.18 -4.66 -4.22
CA VAL A 66 -12.27 -6.04 -3.68
C VAL A 66 -12.41 -6.03 -2.16
N ALA A 67 -11.65 -5.17 -1.47
CA ALA A 67 -11.75 -5.03 -0.02
C ALA A 67 -13.14 -4.56 0.43
N VAL A 68 -13.73 -3.58 -0.27
CA VAL A 68 -15.10 -3.12 0.00
C VAL A 68 -16.10 -4.24 -0.16
N ARG A 69 -16.03 -5.00 -1.26
CA ARG A 69 -16.95 -6.14 -1.49
C ARG A 69 -16.87 -7.15 -0.35
N SER A 70 -15.65 -7.52 0.05
CA SER A 70 -15.46 -8.43 1.19
C SER A 70 -15.98 -7.86 2.52
N GLN A 71 -15.91 -6.55 2.71
CA GLN A 71 -16.48 -5.90 3.90
C GLN A 71 -18.01 -5.88 3.86
N ILE A 72 -18.62 -5.64 2.70
CA ILE A 72 -20.07 -5.74 2.50
C ILE A 72 -20.54 -7.16 2.80
N ASP A 73 -19.91 -8.19 2.22
CA ASP A 73 -20.26 -9.58 2.48
C ASP A 73 -20.22 -9.93 3.98
N ALA A 74 -19.22 -9.41 4.71
CA ALA A 74 -19.11 -9.61 6.15
C ALA A 74 -20.22 -8.89 6.94
N LEU A 75 -20.60 -7.68 6.51
CA LEU A 75 -21.71 -6.93 7.12
C LEU A 75 -23.06 -7.59 6.83
N GLU A 76 -23.26 -8.14 5.64
CA GLU A 76 -24.46 -8.91 5.29
C GLU A 76 -24.62 -10.13 6.18
N LEU A 77 -23.55 -10.89 6.38
CA LEU A 77 -23.56 -12.05 7.28
C LEU A 77 -23.89 -11.65 8.72
N ALA A 78 -23.34 -10.52 9.20
CA ALA A 78 -23.63 -9.99 10.53
C ALA A 78 -25.10 -9.53 10.65
N LEU A 79 -25.67 -8.89 9.62
CA LEU A 79 -27.08 -8.51 9.58
C LEU A 79 -28.00 -9.74 9.57
N GLN A 80 -27.64 -10.79 8.86
CA GLN A 80 -28.38 -12.04 8.87
C GLN A 80 -28.37 -12.68 10.27
N ALA A 81 -27.21 -12.71 10.95
CA ALA A 81 -27.12 -13.19 12.32
C ALA A 81 -27.98 -12.34 13.28
N TYR A 82 -27.93 -11.00 13.16
CA TYR A 82 -28.82 -10.11 13.92
C TYR A 82 -30.29 -10.44 13.68
N TYR A 83 -30.69 -10.69 12.43
CA TYR A 83 -32.06 -11.04 12.09
C TYR A 83 -32.50 -12.38 12.69
N LEU A 84 -31.61 -13.37 12.75
CA LEU A 84 -31.90 -14.67 13.37
C LEU A 84 -32.18 -14.54 14.87
N ASP A 85 -31.45 -13.67 15.57
CA ASP A 85 -31.60 -13.47 17.01
C ASP A 85 -32.77 -12.53 17.34
N CYS A 86 -32.89 -11.40 16.63
CA CYS A 86 -33.85 -10.35 16.96
C CYS A 86 -35.19 -10.47 16.19
N GLY A 87 -35.21 -11.20 15.07
CA GLY A 87 -36.38 -11.34 14.18
C GLY A 87 -36.63 -10.16 13.24
N TYR A 88 -35.81 -9.12 13.29
CA TYR A 88 -35.86 -7.93 12.42
C TYR A 88 -34.47 -7.38 12.19
N PHE A 89 -34.27 -6.60 11.12
CA PHE A 89 -33.01 -5.88 10.90
C PHE A 89 -32.94 -4.60 11.73
N PRO A 90 -31.73 -4.09 12.06
CA PRO A 90 -31.59 -2.80 12.75
C PRO A 90 -32.29 -1.69 11.98
N THR A 91 -32.92 -0.74 12.67
CA THR A 91 -33.58 0.40 12.00
C THR A 91 -32.57 1.35 11.37
N GLN A 92 -33.04 2.28 10.54
CA GLN A 92 -32.17 3.29 9.92
C GLN A 92 -31.42 4.14 10.97
N GLU A 93 -32.05 4.43 12.10
CA GLU A 93 -31.49 5.21 13.21
C GLU A 93 -30.51 4.40 14.07
N GLN A 94 -30.75 3.09 14.22
CA GLN A 94 -29.81 2.18 14.88
C GLN A 94 -28.58 1.94 14.00
N GLY A 95 -28.79 1.80 12.69
CA GLY A 95 -27.75 1.61 11.69
C GLY A 95 -26.91 0.34 11.90
N LEU A 96 -25.75 0.31 11.24
CA LEU A 96 -24.80 -0.81 11.37
C LEU A 96 -24.16 -0.87 12.76
N ALA A 97 -24.23 0.19 13.56
CA ALA A 97 -23.68 0.20 14.92
C ALA A 97 -24.32 -0.87 15.81
N ALA A 98 -25.59 -1.21 15.56
CA ALA A 98 -26.31 -2.30 16.22
C ALA A 98 -25.69 -3.69 16.05
N LEU A 99 -24.80 -3.85 15.06
CA LEU A 99 -24.05 -5.10 14.84
C LEU A 99 -22.89 -5.26 15.82
N TRP A 100 -22.36 -4.17 16.35
CA TRP A 100 -21.23 -4.17 17.27
C TRP A 100 -21.66 -3.99 18.72
N GLU A 101 -22.58 -3.06 18.97
CA GLU A 101 -23.09 -2.76 20.30
C GLU A 101 -24.61 -2.93 20.34
N LYS A 102 -25.13 -3.36 21.50
CA LYS A 102 -26.58 -3.52 21.67
C LYS A 102 -27.28 -2.17 21.50
N PRO A 103 -28.24 -2.04 20.56
CA PRO A 103 -28.92 -0.77 20.35
C PRO A 103 -29.81 -0.43 21.56
N THR A 104 -29.77 0.85 21.94
CA THR A 104 -30.59 1.41 23.03
C THR A 104 -31.83 2.15 22.51
N LEU A 105 -31.86 2.43 21.20
CA LEU A 105 -32.99 3.04 20.50
C LEU A 105 -34.07 1.99 20.24
N SER A 106 -35.34 2.39 20.38
CA SER A 106 -36.47 1.52 20.08
C SER A 106 -36.56 1.16 18.59
N PRO A 107 -36.94 -0.08 18.24
CA PRO A 107 -37.19 -1.21 19.14
C PRO A 107 -35.89 -1.77 19.73
N VAL A 108 -35.84 -1.89 21.06
CA VAL A 108 -34.67 -2.48 21.76
C VAL A 108 -34.80 -4.00 21.68
N PRO A 109 -33.84 -4.71 21.07
CA PRO A 109 -33.89 -6.16 20.94
C PRO A 109 -33.63 -6.83 22.29
N ASP A 110 -34.62 -7.60 22.77
CA ASP A 110 -34.48 -8.39 23.99
C ASP A 110 -33.47 -9.53 23.80
N ALA A 111 -33.54 -10.21 22.65
CA ALA A 111 -32.75 -11.40 22.31
C ALA A 111 -31.40 -11.08 21.63
N TRP A 112 -30.90 -9.85 21.70
CA TRP A 112 -29.61 -9.48 21.11
C TRP A 112 -28.47 -10.34 21.68
N GLY A 113 -27.82 -11.13 20.82
CA GLY A 113 -26.75 -12.07 21.17
C GLY A 113 -25.34 -11.65 20.74
N GLY A 114 -25.17 -10.39 20.29
CA GLY A 114 -23.93 -9.88 19.70
C GLY A 114 -22.76 -9.70 20.68
N PRO A 115 -21.62 -9.17 20.20
CA PRO A 115 -21.41 -8.54 18.89
C PRO A 115 -21.47 -9.54 17.71
N TYR A 116 -22.08 -9.14 16.60
CA TYR A 116 -22.22 -9.97 15.39
C TYR A 116 -21.01 -9.86 14.44
N MET A 117 -20.03 -9.03 14.79
CA MET A 117 -18.78 -8.88 14.06
C MET A 117 -17.58 -9.14 14.97
N ALA A 118 -16.52 -9.73 14.40
CA ALA A 118 -15.29 -10.03 15.13
C ALA A 118 -14.45 -8.77 15.46
N LYS A 119 -14.70 -7.67 14.76
CA LYS A 119 -14.01 -6.38 14.93
C LYS A 119 -15.04 -5.25 14.88
N GLN A 120 -14.67 -4.10 15.43
CA GLN A 120 -15.43 -2.87 15.27
C GLN A 120 -15.68 -2.57 13.78
N LEU A 121 -16.80 -1.91 13.49
CA LEU A 121 -17.23 -1.58 12.12
C LEU A 121 -16.06 -1.08 11.28
N PRO A 122 -15.71 -1.79 10.19
CA PRO A 122 -14.67 -1.33 9.30
C PRO A 122 -15.16 -0.10 8.53
N ARG A 123 -14.23 0.82 8.29
CA ARG A 123 -14.40 1.85 7.27
C ARG A 123 -14.03 1.28 5.91
N ASP A 124 -14.62 1.86 4.88
CA ASP A 124 -14.23 1.57 3.51
C ASP A 124 -12.75 1.98 3.26
N PRO A 125 -12.12 1.53 2.17
CA PRO A 125 -10.73 1.86 1.85
C PRO A 125 -10.46 3.34 1.49
N TRP A 126 -11.51 4.16 1.43
CA TRP A 126 -11.42 5.62 1.30
C TRP A 126 -11.64 6.33 2.64
N GLY A 127 -11.83 5.57 3.73
CA GLY A 127 -11.94 6.07 5.10
C GLY A 127 -13.34 6.54 5.48
N ARG A 128 -14.37 6.13 4.73
CA ARG A 128 -15.78 6.48 4.99
C ARG A 128 -16.53 5.33 5.64
N ASP A 129 -17.58 5.66 6.38
CA ASP A 129 -18.47 4.67 6.96
C ASP A 129 -19.41 4.13 5.86
N PHE A 130 -19.80 2.86 6.00
CA PHE A 130 -20.75 2.23 5.08
C PHE A 130 -22.14 2.85 5.21
N VAL A 131 -22.81 3.03 4.07
CA VAL A 131 -24.18 3.49 4.01
C VAL A 131 -25.11 2.30 4.14
N TYR A 132 -25.96 2.34 5.17
CA TYR A 132 -27.01 1.37 5.37
C TYR A 132 -28.36 1.98 4.96
N ARG A 133 -29.18 1.20 4.25
CA ARG A 133 -30.55 1.59 3.86
C ARG A 133 -31.54 0.51 4.26
N LEU A 134 -32.59 0.91 4.98
CA LEU A 134 -33.76 0.08 5.30
C LEU A 134 -35.05 0.88 5.05
N PRO A 135 -35.95 0.45 4.13
CA PRO A 135 -35.84 -0.71 3.25
C PRO A 135 -34.76 -0.54 2.18
N GLY A 136 -34.27 -1.66 1.65
CA GLY A 136 -33.25 -1.67 0.60
C GLY A 136 -33.77 -1.22 -0.76
N PRO A 137 -32.89 -0.73 -1.66
CA PRO A 137 -33.23 -0.48 -3.06
C PRO A 137 -33.68 -1.75 -3.80
N ASN A 138 -34.35 -1.61 -4.95
CA ASN A 138 -34.72 -2.74 -5.83
C ASN A 138 -35.48 -3.88 -5.14
N SER A 139 -36.38 -3.55 -4.21
CA SER A 139 -37.16 -4.53 -3.44
C SER A 139 -36.34 -5.45 -2.54
N GLN A 140 -35.11 -5.08 -2.20
CA GLN A 140 -34.33 -5.76 -1.19
C GLN A 140 -34.78 -5.38 0.22
N MET A 141 -34.60 -6.30 1.18
CA MET A 141 -34.98 -6.05 2.58
C MET A 141 -34.14 -4.92 3.18
N TYR A 142 -32.84 -4.90 2.89
CA TYR A 142 -31.89 -3.87 3.28
C TYR A 142 -30.89 -3.66 2.14
N GLY A 143 -30.10 -2.59 2.20
CA GLY A 143 -28.98 -2.36 1.29
C GLY A 143 -27.77 -1.81 2.02
N ILE A 144 -26.57 -2.21 1.58
CA ILE A 144 -25.29 -1.66 2.04
C ILE A 144 -24.57 -1.08 0.83
N ALA A 145 -24.00 0.12 0.98
CA ALA A 145 -23.24 0.76 -0.08
C ALA A 145 -21.99 1.49 0.46
N SER A 146 -20.98 1.57 -0.39
CA SER A 146 -19.86 2.52 -0.27
C SER A 146 -19.83 3.36 -1.54
N TYR A 147 -19.80 4.69 -1.37
CA TYR A 147 -19.82 5.67 -2.47
C TYR A 147 -18.44 5.88 -3.11
N GLY A 148 -17.63 4.82 -3.22
CA GLY A 148 -16.35 4.88 -3.93
C GLY A 148 -15.37 5.96 -3.43
N ALA A 149 -14.53 6.46 -4.33
CA ALA A 149 -13.51 7.47 -4.05
C ALA A 149 -14.05 8.89 -3.81
N ASP A 150 -15.15 9.28 -4.44
CA ASP A 150 -15.71 10.64 -4.35
C ASP A 150 -16.67 10.83 -3.17
N GLY A 151 -17.31 9.75 -2.71
CA GLY A 151 -18.16 9.76 -1.52
C GLY A 151 -19.57 10.24 -1.80
N ILE A 152 -19.96 10.26 -3.07
CA ILE A 152 -21.25 10.74 -3.55
C ILE A 152 -21.90 9.60 -4.32
N GLU A 153 -23.23 9.48 -4.23
CA GLU A 153 -23.96 8.46 -4.99
C GLU A 153 -23.74 8.64 -6.50
N GLY A 154 -23.37 7.55 -7.18
CA GLY A 154 -23.06 7.49 -8.60
C GLY A 154 -21.58 7.27 -8.89
N GLY A 155 -21.03 8.13 -9.78
CA GLY A 155 -19.62 8.08 -10.17
C GLY A 155 -19.26 7.05 -11.23
N GLU A 156 -18.01 7.12 -11.68
CA GLU A 156 -17.41 6.20 -12.66
C GLU A 156 -16.01 5.75 -12.20
N GLY A 157 -15.57 4.57 -12.66
CA GLY A 157 -14.23 4.06 -12.33
C GLY A 157 -14.06 3.80 -10.83
N GLU A 158 -13.11 4.49 -10.19
CA GLU A 158 -12.88 4.37 -8.73
C GLU A 158 -13.92 5.13 -7.89
N ALA A 159 -14.66 6.05 -8.51
CA ALA A 159 -15.77 6.76 -7.88
C ALA A 159 -17.09 5.99 -7.98
N LEU A 160 -17.12 4.88 -8.73
CA LEU A 160 -18.34 4.09 -8.88
C LEU A 160 -18.76 3.48 -7.53
N ASP A 161 -20.03 3.65 -7.19
CA ASP A 161 -20.65 3.02 -6.04
C ASP A 161 -20.48 1.50 -6.03
N ILE A 162 -20.19 0.96 -4.85
CA ILE A 162 -20.13 -0.47 -4.61
C ILE A 162 -21.27 -0.82 -3.65
N THR A 163 -22.23 -1.59 -4.16
CA THR A 163 -23.51 -1.87 -3.52
C THR A 163 -23.69 -3.36 -3.28
N SER A 164 -24.53 -3.72 -2.30
CA SER A 164 -24.97 -5.10 -2.06
C SER A 164 -25.96 -5.63 -3.12
N TRP A 165 -26.55 -4.73 -3.93
CA TRP A 165 -27.53 -5.04 -4.96
C TRP A 165 -26.97 -4.94 -6.37
#